data_AF-A0A0C3LW65-F1
#
_entry.id   AF-A0A0C3LW65-F1
#
_cell.length_a   1.000
_cell.length_b   1.000
_cell.length_c   1.000
_cell.angle_alpha   90.00
_cell.angle_beta   90.00
_cell.angle_gamma   90.00
#
_symmetry.space_group_name_H-M   'P 1'
#
loop_
_entity.id
_entity.type
_entity.pdbx_description
1 polymer ?
#
loop_
_entity_poly.entity_id
_entity_poly.type
_entity_poly.pdbx_seq_one_letter_code
_entity_poly.pdbx_strand_id
1 'polypeptide(L)'
;MEQDNITQFLRKEILVDLNSLLHIPASAAESVRFMHTSIRDLLVSKQRCQDKAYHIDTIQYHQQLANLSLGFMLRFLKENICNLSDLSHGSSEIQDITEREVPKALRYCCRAWSIHLAEGLRWSESDERVIKGQIANFSFFSKERILAWIEVMSVIGATSEAIMTAKRVHHWLLGSPSKIVGLHSLTSLWNDVHRFIAPFLEPISFGPLHIYASALPHCPLETDLWRLYGSKAKIQVLRGLQTSTWPSNLWTRSANESLHAVAFSMDGSLVISATRYGEVQFWDFETGRQVGETLRGCSGLTGAICVSPDRRALAVGSPDGTIALWSLHTGGLLGKMLTSSSSWVRSVCFTLDDRVLASGSDDGVIRLWDLQTRRQLGKPLIGNSGSVLSVCFRRTAESWRLDLRTRPFDCGTFIPGDGWANR
;
A
#
# COMPACT_ATOMS: atom_id res chain seq x y z
N MET A 1 -16.63 -32.86 -19.76
CA MET A 1 -15.46 -33.27 -18.95
C MET A 1 -15.40 -32.35 -17.75
N GLU A 2 -15.69 -32.87 -16.57
CA GLU A 2 -15.62 -32.09 -15.32
C GLU A 2 -14.20 -31.51 -15.14
N GLN A 3 -14.10 -30.27 -14.65
CA GLN A 3 -12.82 -29.58 -14.41
C GLN A 3 -11.84 -30.40 -13.58
N ASP A 4 -12.34 -31.24 -12.66
CA ASP A 4 -11.52 -32.13 -11.86
C ASP A 4 -10.81 -33.20 -12.70
N ASN A 5 -11.44 -33.67 -13.77
CA ASN A 5 -10.88 -34.71 -14.63
C ASN A 5 -9.72 -34.17 -15.49
N ILE A 6 -9.82 -32.93 -15.98
CA ILE A 6 -8.73 -32.25 -16.70
C ILE A 6 -7.57 -31.93 -15.76
N THR A 7 -7.87 -31.45 -14.55
CA THR A 7 -6.83 -31.09 -13.57
C THR A 7 -6.08 -32.33 -13.09
N GLN A 8 -6.78 -33.44 -12.88
CA GLN A 8 -6.20 -34.70 -12.49
C GLN A 8 -5.40 -35.34 -13.64
N PHE A 9 -5.89 -35.22 -14.88
CA PHE A 9 -5.15 -35.62 -16.08
C PHE A 9 -3.84 -34.83 -16.23
N LEU A 10 -3.88 -33.50 -16.18
CA LEU A 10 -2.69 -32.66 -16.24
C LEU A 10 -1.69 -33.02 -15.13
N ARG A 11 -2.20 -33.27 -13.91
CA ARG A 11 -1.36 -33.65 -12.76
C ARG A 11 -0.70 -35.01 -12.93
N LYS A 12 -1.40 -36.01 -13.48
CA LYS A 12 -0.92 -37.40 -13.58
C LYS A 12 -0.10 -37.69 -14.83
N GLU A 13 -0.43 -37.05 -15.95
CA GLU A 13 0.15 -37.38 -17.26
C GLU A 13 1.19 -36.39 -17.72
N ILE A 14 1.04 -35.09 -17.40
CA ILE A 14 1.95 -34.04 -17.91
C ILE A 14 2.90 -33.55 -16.83
N LEU A 15 2.38 -33.29 -15.63
CA LEU A 15 3.20 -32.73 -14.56
C LEU A 15 4.09 -33.78 -13.88
N VAL A 16 3.70 -35.07 -13.86
CA VAL A 16 4.53 -36.14 -13.26
C VAL A 16 5.93 -36.20 -13.85
N ASP A 17 6.05 -36.00 -15.17
CA ASP A 17 7.33 -35.98 -15.88
C ASP A 17 8.25 -34.84 -15.42
N LEU A 18 7.68 -33.81 -14.79
CA LEU A 18 8.38 -32.64 -14.25
C LEU A 18 8.65 -32.73 -12.74
N ASN A 19 8.44 -33.88 -12.08
CA ASN A 19 8.67 -34.05 -10.64
C ASN A 19 10.11 -33.74 -10.18
N SER A 20 11.09 -33.82 -11.10
CA SER A 20 12.48 -33.42 -10.82
C SER A 20 12.66 -31.90 -10.68
N LEU A 21 11.74 -31.11 -11.24
CA LEU A 21 11.78 -29.65 -11.27
C LEU A 21 10.67 -29.02 -10.41
N LEU A 22 9.51 -29.67 -10.34
CA LEU A 22 8.32 -29.21 -9.68
C LEU A 22 7.95 -30.16 -8.54
N HIS A 23 7.77 -29.62 -7.35
CA HIS A 23 7.07 -30.29 -6.27
C HIS A 23 5.58 -30.30 -6.58
N ILE A 24 5.04 -31.47 -6.91
CA ILE A 24 3.63 -31.68 -7.19
C ILE A 24 3.00 -32.36 -5.98
N PRO A 25 2.22 -31.63 -5.17
CA PRO A 25 1.59 -32.21 -4.01
C PRO A 25 0.48 -33.19 -4.41
N ALA A 26 0.32 -34.25 -3.61
CA ALA A 26 -0.68 -35.29 -3.85
C ALA A 26 -2.13 -34.77 -3.72
N SER A 27 -2.34 -33.74 -2.91
CA SER A 27 -3.64 -33.08 -2.76
C SER A 27 -3.86 -32.05 -3.85
N ALA A 28 -5.06 -32.09 -4.46
CA ALA A 28 -5.46 -31.11 -5.46
C ALA A 28 -5.58 -29.67 -4.90
N ALA A 29 -5.70 -29.54 -3.57
CA ALA A 29 -5.83 -28.27 -2.86
C ALA A 29 -4.49 -27.53 -2.69
N GLU A 30 -3.36 -28.23 -2.76
CA GLU A 30 -2.04 -27.64 -2.60
C GLU A 30 -1.46 -27.14 -3.94
N SER A 31 -0.69 -26.06 -3.86
CA SER A 31 -0.08 -25.40 -5.01
C SER A 31 1.15 -26.16 -5.51
N VAL A 32 1.31 -26.29 -6.82
CA VAL A 32 2.57 -26.75 -7.43
C VAL A 32 3.66 -25.71 -7.15
N ARG A 33 4.86 -26.17 -6.75
CA ARG A 33 6.00 -25.30 -6.42
C ARG A 33 7.24 -25.75 -7.18
N PHE A 34 8.18 -24.84 -7.44
CA PHE A 34 9.51 -25.24 -7.88
C PHE A 34 10.27 -25.92 -6.74
N MET A 35 11.03 -26.96 -7.06
CA MET A 35 11.92 -27.62 -6.09
C MET A 35 13.05 -26.69 -5.63
N HIS A 36 13.50 -25.78 -6.50
CA HIS A 36 14.52 -24.80 -6.18
C HIS A 36 14.32 -23.50 -6.97
N THR A 37 14.61 -22.36 -6.35
CA THR A 37 14.42 -21.02 -6.95
C THR A 37 15.28 -20.79 -8.20
N SER A 38 16.45 -21.42 -8.27
CA SER A 38 17.36 -21.32 -9.43
C SER A 38 16.77 -21.85 -10.74
N ILE A 39 15.77 -22.75 -10.69
CA ILE A 39 15.12 -23.29 -11.88
C ILE A 39 14.39 -22.17 -12.63
N ARG A 40 13.70 -21.29 -11.88
CA ARG A 40 13.06 -20.11 -12.46
C ARG A 40 14.10 -19.20 -13.12
N ASP A 41 15.21 -18.94 -12.44
CA ASP A 41 16.26 -18.06 -12.96
C ASP A 41 16.92 -18.63 -14.23
N LEU A 42 17.05 -19.96 -14.32
CA LEU A 42 17.56 -20.66 -15.49
C LEU A 42 16.61 -20.51 -16.70
N LEU A 43 15.32 -20.74 -16.49
CA LEU A 43 14.31 -20.75 -17.56
C LEU A 43 13.96 -19.35 -18.08
N VAL A 44 14.04 -18.33 -17.22
CA VAL A 44 13.67 -16.94 -17.56
C VAL A 44 14.85 -16.15 -18.15
N SER A 45 16.10 -16.49 -17.80
CA SER A 45 17.26 -15.77 -18.29
C SER A 45 17.70 -16.24 -19.67
N LYS A 46 17.58 -15.36 -20.68
CA LYS A 46 18.13 -15.56 -22.04
C LYS A 46 19.63 -15.90 -22.06
N GLN A 47 20.38 -15.48 -21.04
CA GLN A 47 21.83 -15.71 -20.94
C GLN A 47 22.17 -17.05 -20.31
N ARG A 48 21.33 -17.55 -19.38
CA ARG A 48 21.58 -18.80 -18.66
C ARG A 48 20.96 -20.01 -19.37
N CYS A 49 19.88 -19.81 -20.12
CA CYS A 49 19.27 -20.88 -20.88
C CYS A 49 20.10 -21.16 -22.13
N GLN A 50 20.90 -22.24 -22.10
CA GLN A 50 21.75 -22.65 -23.23
C GLN A 50 20.91 -23.15 -24.42
N ASP A 51 19.74 -23.72 -24.15
CA ASP A 51 18.81 -24.21 -25.16
C ASP A 51 17.61 -23.26 -25.29
N LYS A 52 17.47 -22.65 -26.48
CA LYS A 52 16.40 -21.69 -26.78
C LYS A 52 15.00 -22.33 -26.71
N ALA A 53 14.88 -23.66 -26.83
CA ALA A 53 13.60 -24.35 -26.78
C ALA A 53 12.92 -24.28 -25.40
N TYR A 54 13.70 -24.19 -24.32
CA TYR A 54 13.18 -24.16 -22.94
C TYR A 54 13.13 -22.74 -22.35
N HIS A 55 13.53 -21.73 -23.12
CA HIS A 55 13.46 -20.35 -22.67
C HIS A 55 11.99 -19.87 -22.58
N ILE A 56 11.60 -19.37 -21.41
CA ILE A 56 10.25 -18.89 -21.14
C ILE A 56 10.22 -17.37 -21.25
N ASP A 57 9.50 -16.86 -22.26
CA ASP A 57 9.22 -15.43 -22.34
C ASP A 57 8.12 -15.03 -21.35
N THR A 58 8.55 -14.50 -20.20
CA THR A 58 7.64 -14.06 -19.13
C THR A 58 6.61 -13.03 -19.60
N ILE A 59 6.96 -12.15 -20.54
CA ILE A 59 6.06 -11.10 -21.02
C ILE A 59 4.91 -11.73 -21.81
N GLN A 60 5.23 -12.65 -22.73
CA GLN A 60 4.25 -13.35 -23.54
C GLN A 60 3.25 -14.15 -22.69
N TYR A 61 3.72 -14.89 -21.68
CA TYR A 61 2.84 -15.65 -20.79
C TYR A 61 1.99 -14.73 -19.90
N HIS A 62 2.54 -13.61 -19.42
CA HIS A 62 1.74 -12.62 -18.69
C HIS A 62 0.66 -11.98 -19.57
N GLN A 63 0.92 -11.70 -20.84
CA GLN A 63 -0.09 -11.24 -21.79
C GLN A 63 -1.21 -12.28 -22.00
N GLN A 64 -0.85 -13.56 -22.16
CA GLN A 64 -1.84 -14.63 -22.29
C GLN A 64 -2.69 -14.76 -21.02
N LEU A 65 -2.07 -14.78 -19.84
CA LEU A 65 -2.78 -14.85 -18.56
C LEU A 65 -3.66 -13.62 -18.30
N ALA A 66 -3.22 -12.43 -18.70
CA ALA A 66 -4.02 -11.21 -18.61
C ALA A 66 -5.28 -11.32 -19.48
N ASN A 67 -5.13 -11.75 -20.74
CA ASN A 67 -6.28 -11.93 -21.64
C ASN A 67 -7.24 -13.03 -21.17
N LEU A 68 -6.71 -14.17 -20.73
CA LEU A 68 -7.53 -15.26 -20.20
C LEU A 68 -8.26 -14.84 -18.93
N SER A 69 -7.58 -14.17 -17.99
CA SER A 69 -8.19 -13.71 -16.74
C SER A 69 -9.26 -12.64 -16.96
N LEU A 70 -8.98 -11.62 -17.79
CA LEU A 70 -9.96 -10.60 -18.15
C LEU A 70 -11.14 -11.20 -18.92
N GLY A 71 -10.87 -12.05 -19.91
CA GLY A 71 -11.93 -12.74 -20.67
C GLY A 71 -12.81 -13.63 -19.81
N PHE A 72 -12.21 -14.35 -18.85
CA PHE A 72 -12.94 -15.16 -17.88
C PHE A 72 -13.81 -14.27 -16.98
N MET A 73 -13.24 -13.20 -16.40
CA MET A 73 -13.99 -12.26 -15.57
C MET A 73 -15.15 -11.61 -16.34
N LEU A 74 -14.95 -11.22 -17.60
CA LEU A 74 -16.02 -10.64 -18.42
C LEU A 74 -17.23 -11.57 -18.61
N ARG A 75 -16.97 -12.88 -18.67
CA ARG A 75 -18.00 -13.91 -18.82
C ARG A 75 -18.70 -14.27 -17.52
N PHE A 76 -17.98 -14.33 -16.40
CA PHE A 76 -18.49 -14.86 -15.14
C PHE A 76 -18.89 -13.81 -14.11
N LEU A 77 -18.31 -12.60 -14.15
CA LEU A 77 -18.70 -11.53 -13.25
C LEU A 77 -20.10 -11.02 -13.62
N LYS A 78 -21.00 -11.08 -12.64
CA LYS A 78 -22.35 -10.54 -12.68
C LYS A 78 -22.61 -9.77 -11.38
N GLU A 79 -23.54 -8.84 -11.44
CA GLU A 79 -24.06 -8.18 -10.26
C GLU A 79 -24.78 -9.18 -9.35
N ASN A 80 -24.54 -9.06 -8.04
CA ASN A 80 -25.05 -9.97 -7.03
C ASN A 80 -24.71 -11.45 -7.34
N ILE A 81 -23.42 -11.75 -7.47
CA ILE A 81 -22.91 -13.07 -7.89
C ILE A 81 -23.42 -14.20 -6.99
N CYS A 82 -23.52 -13.94 -5.68
CA CYS A 82 -24.01 -14.87 -4.67
C CYS A 82 -25.53 -14.86 -4.48
N ASN A 83 -26.26 -14.06 -5.28
CA ASN A 83 -27.71 -13.90 -5.22
C ASN A 83 -28.25 -13.64 -3.79
N LEU A 84 -27.61 -12.70 -3.10
CA LEU A 84 -27.95 -12.32 -1.74
C LEU A 84 -29.25 -11.51 -1.73
N SER A 85 -30.14 -11.82 -0.79
CA SER A 85 -31.45 -11.17 -0.65
C SER A 85 -31.41 -9.89 0.19
N ASP A 86 -30.45 -9.77 1.11
CA ASP A 86 -30.40 -8.66 2.08
C ASP A 86 -28.95 -8.15 2.31
N LEU A 87 -28.85 -6.90 2.76
CA LEU A 87 -27.63 -6.17 3.14
C LEU A 87 -27.03 -6.67 4.46
N SER A 88 -27.80 -7.40 5.28
CA SER A 88 -27.38 -7.82 6.62
C SER A 88 -26.35 -8.95 6.63
N HIS A 89 -26.26 -9.72 5.55
CA HIS A 89 -25.37 -10.87 5.51
C HIS A 89 -23.91 -10.43 5.38
N GLY A 90 -23.18 -10.63 6.47
CA GLY A 90 -21.74 -10.39 6.50
C GLY A 90 -20.98 -11.38 5.61
N SER A 91 -19.84 -10.94 5.06
CA SER A 91 -18.96 -11.78 4.22
C SER A 91 -18.56 -13.10 4.91
N SER A 92 -18.49 -13.12 6.23
CA SER A 92 -18.22 -14.32 7.05
C SER A 92 -19.39 -15.31 7.09
N GLU A 93 -20.63 -14.85 6.97
CA GLU A 93 -21.83 -15.71 7.03
C GLU A 93 -22.12 -16.37 5.68
N ILE A 94 -21.59 -15.81 4.59
CA ILE A 94 -21.81 -16.27 3.21
C ILE A 94 -20.66 -17.13 2.68
N GLN A 95 -19.76 -17.61 3.54
CA GLN A 95 -18.57 -18.37 3.10
C GLN A 95 -18.95 -19.64 2.32
N ASP A 96 -19.97 -20.37 2.76
CA ASP A 96 -20.45 -21.57 2.09
C ASP A 96 -21.01 -21.26 0.69
N ILE A 97 -21.78 -20.17 0.57
CA ILE A 97 -22.33 -19.68 -0.71
C ILE A 97 -21.18 -19.23 -1.61
N THR A 98 -20.17 -18.57 -1.05
CA THR A 98 -18.97 -18.12 -1.77
C THR A 98 -18.18 -19.28 -2.34
N GLU A 99 -18.08 -20.40 -1.63
CA GLU A 99 -17.44 -21.62 -2.11
C GLU A 99 -18.19 -22.28 -3.26
N ARG A 100 -19.52 -22.18 -3.28
CA ARG A 100 -20.35 -22.70 -4.35
C ARG A 100 -20.39 -21.79 -5.58
N GLU A 101 -20.60 -20.50 -5.39
CA GLU A 101 -20.90 -19.54 -6.48
C GLU A 101 -19.65 -18.87 -7.07
N VAL A 102 -18.51 -18.86 -6.35
CA VAL A 102 -17.27 -18.22 -6.80
C VAL A 102 -16.15 -19.27 -6.99
N PRO A 103 -16.01 -19.83 -8.21
CA PRO A 103 -15.00 -20.84 -8.51
C PRO A 103 -13.57 -20.37 -8.20
N LYS A 104 -12.69 -21.30 -7.82
CA LYS A 104 -11.27 -21.01 -7.53
C LYS A 104 -10.58 -20.26 -8.67
N ALA A 105 -10.90 -20.60 -9.93
CA ALA A 105 -10.39 -19.90 -11.10
C ALA A 105 -10.81 -18.42 -11.12
N LEU A 106 -12.07 -18.10 -10.79
CA LEU A 106 -12.56 -16.72 -10.73
C LEU A 106 -11.83 -15.94 -9.62
N ARG A 107 -11.65 -16.55 -8.44
CA ARG A 107 -10.90 -15.93 -7.33
C ARG A 107 -9.47 -15.58 -7.74
N TYR A 108 -8.79 -16.49 -8.43
CA TYR A 108 -7.46 -16.24 -8.97
C TYR A 108 -7.47 -15.10 -9.98
N CYS A 109 -8.37 -15.13 -10.97
CA CYS A 109 -8.47 -14.09 -11.98
C CYS A 109 -8.72 -12.72 -11.34
N CYS A 110 -9.64 -12.59 -10.38
CA CYS A 110 -9.96 -11.33 -9.71
C CYS A 110 -8.79 -10.74 -8.90
N ARG A 111 -7.89 -11.57 -8.36
CA ARG A 111 -6.72 -11.13 -7.58
C ARG A 111 -5.49 -10.85 -8.45
N ALA A 112 -5.28 -11.64 -9.52
CA ALA A 112 -4.02 -11.67 -10.24
C ALA A 112 -4.01 -10.91 -11.58
N TRP A 113 -5.19 -10.61 -12.17
CA TRP A 113 -5.28 -10.00 -13.51
C TRP A 113 -4.44 -8.72 -13.66
N SER A 114 -4.40 -7.87 -12.62
CA SER A 114 -3.70 -6.59 -12.64
C SER A 114 -2.18 -6.74 -12.69
N ILE A 115 -1.65 -7.78 -12.04
CA ILE A 115 -0.22 -8.10 -12.05
C ILE A 115 0.15 -8.58 -13.46
N HIS A 116 -0.64 -9.51 -14.02
CA HIS A 116 -0.39 -10.03 -15.35
C HIS A 116 -0.50 -8.97 -16.43
N LEU A 117 -1.46 -8.05 -16.31
CA LEU A 117 -1.60 -6.94 -17.23
C LEU A 117 -0.39 -5.99 -17.16
N ALA A 118 0.03 -5.60 -15.95
CA ALA A 118 1.13 -4.66 -15.76
C ALA A 118 2.49 -5.24 -16.19
N GLU A 119 2.77 -6.51 -15.85
CA GLU A 119 4.01 -7.19 -16.25
C GLU A 119 4.02 -7.58 -17.74
N GLY A 120 2.86 -7.94 -18.28
CA GLY A 120 2.70 -8.33 -19.68
C GLY A 120 2.71 -7.15 -20.65
N LEU A 121 2.40 -5.93 -20.20
CA LEU A 121 2.37 -4.74 -21.04
C LEU A 121 3.23 -3.62 -20.46
N ARG A 122 4.48 -3.56 -20.92
CA ARG A 122 5.42 -2.46 -20.64
C ARG A 122 5.28 -1.38 -21.69
N TRP A 123 4.85 -0.20 -21.28
CA TRP A 123 4.58 0.93 -22.19
C TRP A 123 5.77 1.33 -23.07
N SER A 124 6.98 1.26 -22.53
CA SER A 124 8.22 1.68 -23.23
C SER A 124 8.67 0.73 -24.33
N GLU A 125 8.26 -0.53 -24.28
CA GLU A 125 8.76 -1.61 -25.13
C GLU A 125 7.71 -2.09 -26.16
N SER A 126 6.47 -1.61 -26.06
CA SER A 126 5.33 -2.17 -26.79
C SER A 126 4.85 -1.25 -27.93
N ASP A 127 4.61 -1.85 -29.09
CA ASP A 127 4.00 -1.16 -30.23
C ASP A 127 2.52 -0.83 -29.99
N GLU A 128 2.03 0.25 -30.61
CA GLU A 128 0.65 0.72 -30.47
C GLU A 128 -0.40 -0.36 -30.80
N ARG A 129 -0.13 -1.21 -31.80
CA ARG A 129 -1.03 -2.31 -32.19
C ARG A 129 -1.15 -3.36 -31.09
N VAL A 130 -0.04 -3.73 -30.47
CA VAL A 130 0.00 -4.69 -29.36
C VAL A 130 -0.74 -4.10 -28.16
N ILE A 131 -0.49 -2.82 -27.86
CA ILE A 131 -1.17 -2.09 -26.78
C ILE A 131 -2.70 -2.13 -26.99
N LYS A 132 -3.20 -1.76 -28.18
CA LYS A 132 -4.65 -1.77 -28.45
C LYS A 132 -5.26 -3.16 -28.31
N GLY A 133 -4.58 -4.21 -28.77
CA GLY A 133 -5.05 -5.59 -28.64
C GLY A 133 -5.14 -6.04 -27.18
N GLN A 134 -4.09 -5.78 -26.39
CA GLN A 134 -4.03 -6.18 -24.98
C GLN A 134 -4.99 -5.37 -24.08
N ILE A 135 -5.23 -4.11 -24.42
CA ILE A 135 -6.08 -3.21 -23.62
C ILE A 135 -7.57 -3.35 -23.95
N ALA A 136 -7.95 -3.98 -25.07
CA ALA A 136 -9.36 -4.11 -25.46
C ALA A 136 -10.22 -4.77 -24.36
N ASN A 137 -9.78 -5.94 -23.86
CA ASN A 137 -10.47 -6.66 -22.78
C ASN A 137 -10.46 -5.86 -21.47
N PHE A 138 -9.35 -5.20 -21.16
CA PHE A 138 -9.23 -4.36 -19.97
C PHE A 138 -10.14 -3.14 -20.01
N SER A 139 -10.25 -2.48 -21.16
CA SER A 139 -11.13 -1.32 -21.37
C SER A 139 -12.59 -1.71 -21.23
N PHE A 140 -12.99 -2.83 -21.83
CA PHE A 140 -14.35 -3.35 -21.70
C PHE A 140 -14.65 -3.76 -20.25
N PHE A 141 -13.72 -4.46 -19.59
CA PHE A 141 -13.84 -4.81 -18.17
C PHE A 141 -14.00 -3.58 -17.27
N SER A 142 -13.20 -2.55 -17.50
CA SER A 142 -13.27 -1.30 -16.73
C SER A 142 -14.64 -0.63 -16.89
N LYS A 143 -15.21 -0.63 -18.08
CA LYS A 143 -16.51 0.03 -18.31
C LYS A 143 -17.70 -0.75 -17.76
N GLU A 144 -17.62 -2.08 -17.70
CA GLU A 144 -18.79 -2.93 -17.52
C GLU A 144 -18.80 -3.78 -16.24
N ARG A 145 -17.63 -4.04 -15.62
CA ARG A 145 -17.47 -5.07 -14.57
C ARG A 145 -16.75 -4.62 -13.31
N ILE A 146 -16.41 -3.34 -13.14
CA ILE A 146 -15.70 -2.87 -11.94
C ILE A 146 -16.49 -3.15 -10.67
N LEU A 147 -17.78 -2.77 -10.59
CA LEU A 147 -18.57 -3.00 -9.37
C LEU A 147 -18.71 -4.49 -9.06
N ALA A 148 -18.95 -5.33 -10.06
CA ALA A 148 -19.02 -6.78 -9.88
C ALA A 148 -17.68 -7.39 -9.47
N TRP A 149 -16.55 -6.83 -9.93
CA TRP A 149 -15.23 -7.22 -9.46
C TRP A 149 -15.01 -6.83 -7.99
N ILE A 150 -15.36 -5.61 -7.59
CA ILE A 150 -15.28 -5.17 -6.18
C ILE A 150 -16.17 -6.07 -5.31
N GLU A 151 -17.34 -6.45 -5.81
CA GLU A 151 -18.26 -7.38 -5.14
C GLU A 151 -17.60 -8.73 -4.87
N VAL A 152 -16.99 -9.36 -5.89
CA VAL A 152 -16.26 -10.62 -5.70
C VAL A 152 -15.08 -10.44 -4.74
N MET A 153 -14.34 -9.33 -4.84
CA MET A 153 -13.23 -9.04 -3.93
C MET A 153 -13.70 -8.85 -2.48
N SER A 154 -14.90 -8.31 -2.28
CA SER A 154 -15.56 -8.23 -0.97
C SER A 154 -15.94 -9.61 -0.44
N VAL A 155 -16.65 -10.39 -1.24
CA VAL A 155 -17.13 -11.74 -0.91
C VAL A 155 -15.99 -12.68 -0.51
N ILE A 156 -14.84 -12.61 -1.20
CA ILE A 156 -13.67 -13.45 -0.88
C ILE A 156 -12.80 -12.89 0.26
N GLY A 157 -13.19 -11.77 0.88
CA GLY A 157 -12.44 -11.12 1.96
C GLY A 157 -11.16 -10.40 1.51
N ALA A 158 -11.00 -10.11 0.21
CA ALA A 158 -9.80 -9.51 -0.38
C ALA A 158 -9.95 -8.00 -0.67
N THR A 159 -10.76 -7.26 0.10
CA THR A 159 -10.99 -5.82 -0.14
C THR A 159 -9.72 -4.97 -0.07
N SER A 160 -8.79 -5.30 0.84
CA SER A 160 -7.47 -4.65 0.90
C SER A 160 -6.65 -4.86 -0.37
N GLU A 161 -6.77 -6.02 -1.02
CA GLU A 161 -6.12 -6.28 -2.31
C GLU A 161 -6.81 -5.54 -3.46
N ALA A 162 -8.12 -5.31 -3.36
CA ALA A 162 -8.86 -4.55 -4.36
C ALA A 162 -8.40 -3.08 -4.39
N ILE A 163 -8.26 -2.43 -3.24
CA ILE A 163 -7.78 -1.03 -3.19
C ILE A 163 -6.32 -0.91 -3.67
N MET A 164 -5.45 -1.84 -3.28
CA MET A 164 -4.07 -1.89 -3.78
C MET A 164 -4.03 -2.13 -5.29
N THR A 165 -4.92 -2.96 -5.82
CA THR A 165 -5.05 -3.21 -7.26
C THR A 165 -5.51 -1.95 -7.99
N ALA A 166 -6.52 -1.24 -7.47
CA ALA A 166 -7.00 0.01 -8.06
C ALA A 166 -5.89 1.06 -8.13
N LYS A 167 -5.13 1.25 -7.03
CA LYS A 167 -3.95 2.14 -7.02
C LYS A 167 -2.89 1.72 -8.03
N ARG A 168 -2.55 0.43 -8.07
CA ARG A 168 -1.52 -0.09 -8.99
C ARG A 168 -1.91 0.14 -10.44
N VAL A 169 -3.16 -0.14 -10.81
CA VAL A 169 -3.68 0.05 -12.16
C VAL A 169 -3.70 1.53 -12.53
N HIS A 170 -4.13 2.40 -11.61
CA HIS A 170 -4.07 3.85 -11.82
C HIS A 170 -2.62 4.33 -12.05
N HIS A 171 -1.67 3.91 -11.21
CA HIS A 171 -0.26 4.26 -11.37
C HIS A 171 0.35 3.71 -12.66
N TRP A 172 0.01 2.47 -13.02
CA TRP A 172 0.42 1.88 -14.29
C TRP A 172 -0.13 2.69 -15.49
N LEU A 173 -1.38 3.16 -15.43
CA LEU A 173 -1.97 4.01 -16.47
C LEU A 173 -1.35 5.41 -16.55
N LEU A 174 -0.82 5.96 -15.45
CA LEU A 174 -0.08 7.23 -15.49
C LEU A 174 1.22 7.12 -16.30
N GLY A 175 1.82 5.93 -16.36
CA GLY A 175 2.99 5.65 -17.21
C GLY A 175 2.67 5.47 -18.69
N SER A 176 1.40 5.58 -19.09
CA SER A 176 0.98 5.29 -20.46
C SER A 176 1.28 6.41 -21.46
N PRO A 177 1.46 6.09 -22.76
CA PRO A 177 1.71 7.10 -23.79
C PRO A 177 0.47 7.99 -24.00
N SER A 178 0.66 9.31 -23.94
CA SER A 178 -0.41 10.31 -24.14
C SER A 178 -1.06 10.28 -25.52
N LYS A 179 -0.43 9.63 -26.52
CA LYS A 179 -0.92 9.53 -27.90
C LYS A 179 -2.10 8.56 -28.07
N ILE A 180 -2.32 7.64 -27.14
CA ILE A 180 -3.35 6.60 -27.28
C ILE A 180 -4.69 7.11 -26.73
N VAL A 181 -5.62 7.34 -27.65
CA VAL A 181 -6.97 7.82 -27.35
C VAL A 181 -7.72 6.83 -26.44
N GLY A 182 -8.35 7.36 -25.38
CA GLY A 182 -9.16 6.57 -24.44
C GLY A 182 -8.41 6.06 -23.21
N LEU A 183 -7.07 6.15 -23.15
CA LEU A 183 -6.33 5.81 -21.92
C LEU A 183 -6.55 6.84 -20.81
N HIS A 184 -6.66 8.12 -21.16
CA HIS A 184 -6.88 9.18 -20.16
C HIS A 184 -8.17 8.96 -19.37
N SER A 185 -9.26 8.56 -20.02
CA SER A 185 -10.52 8.25 -19.34
C SER A 185 -10.47 6.98 -18.50
N LEU A 186 -9.63 6.01 -18.86
CA LEU A 186 -9.35 4.87 -17.99
C LEU A 186 -8.51 5.30 -16.78
N THR A 187 -7.56 6.22 -16.95
CA THR A 187 -6.74 6.75 -15.86
C THR A 187 -7.59 7.46 -14.81
N SER A 188 -8.53 8.32 -15.24
CA SER A 188 -9.50 8.98 -14.37
C SER A 188 -10.45 7.99 -13.72
N LEU A 189 -11.01 7.06 -14.49
CA LEU A 189 -11.90 6.01 -13.97
C LEU A 189 -11.22 5.19 -12.87
N TRP A 190 -9.99 4.73 -13.06
CA TRP A 190 -9.29 3.94 -12.03
C TRP A 190 -8.83 4.76 -10.82
N ASN A 191 -8.62 6.07 -10.97
CA ASN A 191 -8.48 6.98 -9.83
C ASN A 191 -9.81 7.09 -9.06
N ASP A 192 -10.94 7.19 -9.77
CA ASP A 192 -12.26 7.21 -9.14
C ASP A 192 -12.55 5.89 -8.41
N VAL A 193 -12.14 4.74 -8.95
CA VAL A 193 -12.27 3.43 -8.29
C VAL A 193 -11.46 3.37 -7.01
N HIS A 194 -10.21 3.84 -7.02
CA HIS A 194 -9.38 3.89 -5.80
C HIS A 194 -10.03 4.78 -4.73
N ARG A 195 -10.48 5.98 -5.12
CA ARG A 195 -11.18 6.92 -4.24
C ARG A 195 -12.57 6.46 -3.81
N PHE A 196 -13.20 5.57 -4.57
CA PHE A 196 -14.47 4.94 -4.24
C PHE A 196 -14.31 3.86 -3.17
N ILE A 197 -13.28 3.02 -3.28
CA ILE A 197 -13.06 1.92 -2.32
C ILE A 197 -12.53 2.47 -0.99
N ALA A 198 -11.66 3.49 -0.98
CA ALA A 198 -10.98 3.99 0.22
C ALA A 198 -11.91 4.36 1.39
N PRO A 199 -12.90 5.26 1.24
CA PRO A 199 -13.77 5.68 2.35
C PRO A 199 -14.79 4.59 2.73
N PHE A 200 -15.13 3.68 1.82
CA PHE A 200 -16.13 2.63 2.03
C PHE A 200 -15.53 1.24 2.26
N LEU A 201 -14.22 1.16 2.53
CA LEU A 201 -13.50 -0.11 2.66
C LEU A 201 -14.11 -1.00 3.76
N GLU A 202 -14.51 -0.42 4.88
CA GLU A 202 -15.13 -1.14 6.00
C GLU A 202 -16.52 -1.68 5.64
N PRO A 203 -17.50 -0.86 5.21
CA PRO A 203 -18.80 -1.35 4.74
C PRO A 203 -18.69 -2.41 3.64
N ILE A 204 -17.83 -2.18 2.64
CA ILE A 204 -17.63 -3.13 1.53
C ILE A 204 -17.01 -4.42 2.05
N SER A 205 -16.12 -4.38 3.03
CA SER A 205 -15.57 -5.61 3.63
C SER A 205 -16.58 -6.37 4.47
N PHE A 206 -17.50 -5.66 5.12
CA PHE A 206 -18.58 -6.28 5.89
C PHE A 206 -19.55 -7.01 4.98
N GLY A 207 -20.05 -6.37 3.92
CA GLY A 207 -20.99 -7.00 3.00
C GLY A 207 -20.91 -6.44 1.58
N PRO A 208 -20.97 -7.30 0.55
CA PRO A 208 -20.80 -6.89 -0.84
C PRO A 208 -21.89 -5.95 -1.36
N LEU A 209 -23.12 -6.08 -0.86
CA LEU A 209 -24.25 -5.26 -1.32
C LEU A 209 -24.16 -3.78 -0.86
N HIS A 210 -23.31 -3.47 0.14
CA HIS A 210 -23.03 -2.08 0.53
C HIS A 210 -22.39 -1.26 -0.59
N ILE A 211 -21.81 -1.90 -1.61
CA ILE A 211 -21.33 -1.22 -2.83
C ILE A 211 -22.49 -0.44 -3.48
N TYR A 212 -23.66 -1.06 -3.61
CA TYR A 212 -24.82 -0.48 -4.31
C TYR A 212 -25.72 0.39 -3.42
N ALA A 213 -25.82 0.03 -2.14
CA ALA A 213 -26.70 0.72 -1.20
C ALA A 213 -26.00 1.89 -0.48
N SER A 214 -24.71 1.75 -0.14
CA SER A 214 -23.99 2.72 0.70
C SER A 214 -22.95 3.50 -0.10
N ALA A 215 -22.07 2.83 -0.84
CA ALA A 215 -20.93 3.49 -1.48
C ALA A 215 -21.32 4.27 -2.75
N LEU A 216 -22.07 3.63 -3.67
CA LEU A 216 -22.42 4.20 -4.96
C LEU A 216 -23.22 5.51 -4.86
N PRO A 217 -24.25 5.65 -3.99
CA PRO A 217 -24.99 6.92 -3.85
C PRO A 217 -24.14 8.12 -3.39
N HIS A 218 -22.98 7.88 -2.78
CA HIS A 218 -22.06 8.93 -2.33
C HIS A 218 -20.94 9.20 -3.34
N CYS A 219 -20.93 8.51 -4.48
CA CYS A 219 -19.96 8.76 -5.55
C CYS A 219 -20.25 10.13 -6.21
N PRO A 220 -19.25 11.01 -6.42
CA PRO A 220 -19.50 12.34 -6.97
C PRO A 220 -20.03 12.33 -8.41
N LEU A 221 -20.91 13.28 -8.74
CA LEU A 221 -21.69 13.29 -9.98
C LEU A 221 -20.85 13.45 -11.26
N GLU A 222 -19.72 14.15 -11.20
CA GLU A 222 -18.90 14.42 -12.40
C GLU A 222 -17.90 13.30 -12.71
N THR A 223 -17.80 12.29 -11.84
CA THR A 223 -16.83 11.18 -11.98
C THR A 223 -17.20 10.23 -13.11
N ASP A 224 -16.19 9.59 -13.71
CA ASP A 224 -16.42 8.60 -14.76
C ASP A 224 -17.09 7.35 -14.20
N LEU A 225 -16.79 7.01 -12.94
CA LEU A 225 -17.41 5.90 -12.23
C LEU A 225 -18.92 6.11 -12.08
N TRP A 226 -19.35 7.30 -11.63
CA TRP A 226 -20.78 7.62 -11.52
C TRP A 226 -21.47 7.62 -12.87
N ARG A 227 -20.84 8.18 -13.92
CA ARG A 227 -21.42 8.20 -15.27
C ARG A 227 -21.71 6.79 -15.81
N LEU A 228 -20.85 5.82 -15.50
CA LEU A 228 -20.98 4.44 -15.97
C LEU A 228 -21.92 3.60 -15.10
N TYR A 229 -21.85 3.75 -13.78
CA TYR A 229 -22.51 2.83 -12.85
C TYR A 229 -23.60 3.45 -11.99
N GLY A 230 -23.82 4.78 -12.03
CA GLY A 230 -24.76 5.48 -11.14
C GLY A 230 -26.21 4.96 -11.22
N SER A 231 -26.62 4.41 -12.37
CA SER A 231 -27.93 3.77 -12.53
C SER A 231 -28.15 2.52 -11.66
N LYS A 232 -27.08 1.92 -11.15
CA LYS A 232 -27.12 0.74 -10.27
C LYS A 232 -27.29 1.08 -8.79
N ALA A 233 -27.36 2.36 -8.44
CA ALA A 233 -27.57 2.79 -7.07
C ALA A 233 -28.98 2.37 -6.61
N LYS A 234 -29.05 1.62 -5.50
CA LYS A 234 -30.35 1.17 -4.94
C LYS A 234 -31.04 2.25 -4.11
N ILE A 235 -30.29 3.26 -3.67
CA ILE A 235 -30.76 4.33 -2.80
C ILE A 235 -30.49 5.67 -3.50
N GLN A 236 -31.44 6.60 -3.40
CA GLN A 236 -31.28 7.96 -3.88
C GLN A 236 -31.21 8.93 -2.70
N VAL A 237 -30.27 9.86 -2.75
CA VAL A 237 -30.13 10.92 -1.76
C VAL A 237 -31.18 12.00 -2.05
N LEU A 238 -32.24 12.05 -1.25
CA LEU A 238 -33.33 13.03 -1.42
C LEU A 238 -32.99 14.41 -0.84
N ARG A 239 -32.12 14.47 0.17
CA ARG A 239 -31.66 15.70 0.82
C ARG A 239 -30.17 15.61 1.14
N GLY A 240 -29.42 16.61 0.72
CA GLY A 240 -27.97 16.67 0.82
C GLY A 240 -27.35 16.97 -0.56
N LEU A 241 -26.20 17.63 -0.58
CA LEU A 241 -25.47 17.86 -1.82
C LEU A 241 -24.60 16.64 -2.09
N GLN A 242 -24.95 15.86 -3.12
CA GLN A 242 -23.97 14.95 -3.73
C GLN A 242 -22.87 15.82 -4.33
N THR A 243 -21.62 15.61 -3.92
CA THR A 243 -20.52 16.48 -4.38
C THR A 243 -20.30 16.31 -5.88
N SER A 244 -19.82 17.35 -6.54
CA SER A 244 -19.44 17.27 -7.96
C SER A 244 -18.17 16.45 -8.14
N THR A 245 -17.18 16.67 -7.27
CA THR A 245 -15.87 16.01 -7.30
C THR A 245 -15.56 15.31 -5.97
N TRP A 246 -14.54 14.45 -6.01
CA TRP A 246 -14.02 13.82 -4.80
C TRP A 246 -13.40 14.85 -3.88
N PRO A 247 -13.58 14.73 -2.55
CA PRO A 247 -12.90 15.60 -1.62
C PRO A 247 -11.39 15.31 -1.62
N SER A 248 -10.61 16.20 -1.01
CA SER A 248 -9.14 16.08 -0.97
C SER A 248 -8.65 14.99 -0.02
N ASN A 249 -9.48 14.56 0.94
CA ASN A 249 -9.17 13.47 1.86
C ASN A 249 -9.47 12.10 1.24
N LEU A 250 -8.59 11.12 1.49
CA LEU A 250 -8.79 9.73 1.08
C LEU A 250 -9.62 8.95 2.11
N TRP A 251 -9.35 9.15 3.40
CA TRP A 251 -10.06 8.54 4.51
C TRP A 251 -10.01 9.44 5.74
N THR A 252 -10.96 9.25 6.66
CA THR A 252 -11.04 9.97 7.93
C THR A 252 -11.22 8.94 9.04
N ARG A 253 -10.44 9.07 10.11
CA ARG A 253 -10.58 8.25 11.32
C ARG A 253 -10.83 9.15 12.51
N SER A 254 -11.86 8.81 13.29
CA SER A 254 -12.11 9.43 14.57
C SER A 254 -11.11 8.87 15.58
N ALA A 255 -10.31 9.75 16.19
CA ALA A 255 -9.60 9.43 17.42
C ALA A 255 -10.47 9.88 18.60
N ASN A 256 -10.46 9.10 19.69
CA ASN A 256 -11.19 9.46 20.91
C ASN A 256 -10.57 10.66 21.63
N GLU A 257 -9.35 11.06 21.24
CA GLU A 257 -8.53 12.04 21.93
C GLU A 257 -7.82 12.99 20.96
N SER A 258 -7.33 14.12 21.50
CA SER A 258 -6.55 15.10 20.73
C SER A 258 -5.22 14.49 20.26
N LEU A 259 -5.01 14.53 18.93
CA LEU A 259 -3.76 14.15 18.28
C LEU A 259 -2.71 15.26 18.46
N HIS A 260 -1.52 14.90 18.94
CA HIS A 260 -0.40 15.83 19.13
C HIS A 260 0.60 15.79 18.00
N ALA A 261 0.85 14.60 17.43
CA ALA A 261 1.82 14.43 16.38
C ALA A 261 1.41 13.38 15.36
N VAL A 262 1.83 13.59 14.12
CA VAL A 262 1.66 12.66 13.00
C VAL A 262 3.00 12.50 12.30
N ALA A 263 3.37 11.26 11.96
CA ALA A 263 4.55 10.96 11.17
C ALA A 263 4.21 9.98 10.05
N PHE A 264 4.92 10.11 8.94
CA PHE A 264 4.89 9.13 7.87
C PHE A 264 6.15 8.24 7.95
N SER A 265 5.99 6.97 7.63
CA SER A 265 7.12 6.13 7.23
C SER A 265 7.78 6.69 5.96
N MET A 266 9.07 6.41 5.75
CA MET A 266 9.81 7.04 4.65
C MET A 266 9.38 6.63 3.24
N ASP A 267 8.88 5.42 3.09
CA ASP A 267 8.24 4.91 1.86
C ASP A 267 6.73 5.25 1.79
N GLY A 268 6.19 5.94 2.80
CA GLY A 268 4.83 6.47 2.81
C GLY A 268 3.72 5.44 3.00
N SER A 269 4.03 4.17 3.27
CA SER A 269 3.01 3.12 3.41
C SER A 269 2.30 3.14 4.78
N LEU A 270 2.96 3.68 5.81
CA LEU A 270 2.42 3.79 7.16
C LEU A 270 2.31 5.26 7.58
N VAL A 271 1.20 5.57 8.24
CA VAL A 271 0.96 6.81 8.98
C VAL A 271 0.92 6.47 10.46
N ILE A 272 1.60 7.26 11.27
CA ILE A 272 1.62 7.12 12.72
C ILE A 272 0.94 8.33 13.32
N SER A 273 0.00 8.09 14.21
CA SER A 273 -0.63 9.13 15.01
C SER A 273 -0.30 8.92 16.48
N ALA A 274 0.12 9.99 17.16
CA ALA A 274 0.32 10.00 18.59
C ALA A 274 -0.70 10.92 19.27
N THR A 275 -1.42 10.40 20.26
CA THR A 275 -2.33 11.18 21.10
C THR A 275 -1.58 11.90 22.22
N ARG A 276 -2.21 12.88 22.86
CA ARG A 276 -1.66 13.60 24.03
C ARG A 276 -1.24 12.67 25.18
N TYR A 277 -1.93 11.55 25.33
CA TYR A 277 -1.77 10.65 26.47
C TYR A 277 -0.81 9.49 26.19
N GLY A 278 -0.08 9.55 25.07
CA GLY A 278 0.96 8.57 24.76
C GLY A 278 0.44 7.29 24.13
N GLU A 279 -0.77 7.30 23.56
CA GLU A 279 -1.18 6.23 22.67
C GLU A 279 -0.64 6.52 21.27
N VAL A 280 0.13 5.57 20.73
CA VAL A 280 0.62 5.63 19.36
C VAL A 280 -0.06 4.55 18.54
N GLN A 281 -0.73 4.98 17.46
CA GLN A 281 -1.42 4.10 16.54
C GLN A 281 -0.76 4.17 15.17
N PHE A 282 -0.77 3.03 14.48
CA PHE A 282 -0.25 2.89 13.12
C PHE A 282 -1.40 2.63 12.18
N TRP A 283 -1.36 3.29 11.04
CA TRP A 283 -2.36 3.20 10.01
C TRP A 283 -1.68 2.85 8.70
N ASP A 284 -2.20 1.86 8.02
CA ASP A 284 -1.84 1.65 6.62
C ASP A 284 -2.41 2.79 5.79
N PHE A 285 -1.55 3.49 5.06
CA PHE A 285 -1.92 4.70 4.32
C PHE A 285 -2.97 4.41 3.23
N GLU A 286 -2.92 3.23 2.63
CA GLU A 286 -3.81 2.87 1.52
C GLU A 286 -5.20 2.48 2.00
N THR A 287 -5.26 1.63 3.01
CA THR A 287 -6.51 1.05 3.52
C THR A 287 -7.12 1.89 4.64
N GLY A 288 -6.36 2.79 5.26
CA GLY A 288 -6.77 3.50 6.47
C GLY A 288 -7.07 2.56 7.65
N ARG A 289 -6.63 1.30 7.60
CA ARG A 289 -6.81 0.31 8.67
C ARG A 289 -5.69 0.44 9.69
N GLN A 290 -6.02 0.21 10.96
CA GLN A 290 -5.02 0.12 11.99
C GLN A 290 -4.12 -1.10 11.75
N VAL A 291 -2.80 -0.90 11.80
CA VAL A 291 -1.79 -1.96 11.65
C VAL A 291 -1.18 -2.24 13.01
N GLY A 292 -1.29 -3.49 13.47
CA GLY A 292 -0.74 -3.89 14.76
C GLY A 292 -1.45 -3.25 15.96
N GLU A 293 -0.85 -3.45 17.14
CA GLU A 293 -1.41 -2.95 18.41
C GLU A 293 -1.06 -1.49 18.67
N THR A 294 -1.94 -0.81 19.38
CA THR A 294 -1.67 0.53 19.90
C THR A 294 -0.54 0.45 20.93
N LEU A 295 0.54 1.21 20.74
CA LEU A 295 1.59 1.30 21.74
C LEU A 295 1.08 2.12 22.92
N ARG A 296 1.00 1.46 24.07
CA ARG A 296 0.63 2.05 25.36
C ARG A 296 1.85 2.03 26.27
N GLY A 297 2.10 3.12 26.97
CA GLY A 297 3.30 3.30 27.80
C GLY A 297 4.16 4.50 27.41
N CYS A 298 3.84 5.19 26.31
CA CYS A 298 4.44 6.49 25.98
C CYS A 298 3.78 7.65 26.74
N SER A 299 3.12 7.39 27.87
CA SER A 299 2.41 8.39 28.67
C SER A 299 3.37 9.50 29.09
N GLY A 300 3.09 10.72 28.67
CA GLY A 300 3.95 11.87 28.94
C GLY A 300 5.14 12.00 27.98
N LEU A 301 5.31 11.15 26.95
CA LEU A 301 6.43 11.23 25.99
C LEU A 301 6.03 11.87 24.64
N THR A 302 4.97 12.69 24.57
CA THR A 302 4.30 13.05 23.30
C THR A 302 4.75 14.39 22.71
N GLY A 303 6.05 14.64 22.69
CA GLY A 303 6.62 15.82 22.03
C GLY A 303 6.75 15.62 20.53
N ALA A 304 7.72 14.80 20.13
CA ALA A 304 8.05 14.56 18.73
C ALA A 304 8.08 13.07 18.42
N ILE A 305 7.59 12.67 17.25
CA ILE A 305 7.66 11.28 16.78
C ILE A 305 8.38 11.21 15.44
N CYS A 306 9.19 10.17 15.25
CA CYS A 306 9.83 9.87 13.97
C CYS A 306 10.02 8.36 13.81
N VAL A 307 9.85 7.87 12.59
CA VAL A 307 10.03 6.46 12.23
C VAL A 307 11.41 6.26 11.65
N SER A 308 12.06 5.17 12.04
CA SER A 308 13.31 4.75 11.44
C SER A 308 13.10 4.38 9.97
N PRO A 309 13.99 4.77 9.04
CA PRO A 309 14.05 4.29 7.66
C PRO A 309 13.73 2.81 7.45
N ASP A 310 14.31 1.92 8.28
CA ASP A 310 14.14 0.47 8.21
C ASP A 310 12.78 -0.02 8.77
N ARG A 311 11.93 0.87 9.27
CA ARG A 311 10.62 0.58 9.87
C ARG A 311 10.69 -0.35 11.09
N ARG A 312 11.82 -0.39 11.79
CA ARG A 312 11.98 -1.23 12.98
C ARG A 312 11.85 -0.46 14.28
N ALA A 313 12.11 0.84 14.26
CA ALA A 313 12.13 1.68 15.43
C ALA A 313 11.26 2.95 15.27
N LEU A 314 10.67 3.36 16.39
CA LEU A 314 9.98 4.64 16.54
C LEU A 314 10.69 5.43 17.63
N ALA A 315 11.18 6.62 17.29
CA ALA A 315 11.67 7.57 18.27
C ALA A 315 10.51 8.43 18.75
N VAL A 316 10.38 8.54 20.07
CA VAL A 316 9.36 9.37 20.73
C VAL A 316 10.07 10.26 21.75
N GLY A 317 10.07 11.57 21.50
CA GLY A 317 10.69 12.58 22.35
C GLY A 317 9.69 13.16 23.34
N SER A 318 10.14 13.36 24.59
CA SER A 318 9.32 13.72 25.73
C SER A 318 9.47 15.18 26.17
N PRO A 319 8.46 15.77 26.86
CA PRO A 319 8.60 17.01 27.60
C PRO A 319 9.65 17.00 28.71
N ASP A 320 9.99 15.83 29.27
CA ASP A 320 11.03 15.71 30.30
C ASP A 320 12.47 15.63 29.74
N GLY A 321 12.62 15.75 28.42
CA GLY A 321 13.92 15.71 27.75
C GLY A 321 14.45 14.30 27.49
N THR A 322 13.66 13.26 27.76
CA THR A 322 13.97 11.88 27.39
C THR A 322 13.50 11.54 25.97
N ILE A 323 14.17 10.57 25.35
CA ILE A 323 13.79 10.01 24.06
C ILE A 323 13.70 8.50 24.21
N ALA A 324 12.53 7.96 23.94
CA ALA A 324 12.29 6.53 23.92
C ALA A 324 12.40 6.01 22.49
N LEU A 325 13.07 4.88 22.32
CA LEU A 325 13.09 4.11 21.08
C LEU A 325 12.19 2.90 21.27
N TRP A 326 11.16 2.76 20.46
CA TRP A 326 10.21 1.65 20.52
C TRP A 326 10.40 0.73 19.32
N SER A 327 10.34 -0.57 19.53
CA SER A 327 10.34 -1.55 18.46
C SER A 327 8.96 -1.60 17.83
N LEU A 328 8.88 -1.41 16.52
CA LEU A 328 7.62 -1.56 15.78
C LEU A 328 7.16 -3.02 15.65
N HIS A 329 8.08 -3.97 15.80
CA HIS A 329 7.77 -5.39 15.70
C HIS A 329 7.27 -6.00 17.02
N THR A 330 7.91 -5.62 18.14
CA THR A 330 7.58 -6.20 19.46
C THR A 330 6.70 -5.29 20.30
N GLY A 331 6.56 -4.01 19.92
CA GLY A 331 5.90 -2.99 20.72
C GLY A 331 6.61 -2.67 22.04
N GLY A 332 7.81 -3.20 22.26
CA GLY A 332 8.61 -2.96 23.46
C GLY A 332 9.62 -1.82 23.31
N LEU A 333 10.03 -1.26 24.44
CA LEU A 333 11.11 -0.29 24.49
C LEU A 333 12.42 -0.95 24.07
N LEU A 334 13.05 -0.43 23.02
CA LEU A 334 14.39 -0.80 22.62
C LEU A 334 15.33 -0.20 23.66
N GLY A 335 15.67 -0.96 24.70
CA GLY A 335 16.68 -0.68 25.73
C GLY A 335 16.47 0.60 26.55
N LYS A 336 17.55 1.20 27.06
CA LYS A 336 17.46 2.43 27.89
C LYS A 336 17.09 3.66 27.06
N MET A 337 16.29 4.54 27.65
CA MET A 337 15.94 5.86 27.10
C MET A 337 17.19 6.73 26.94
N LEU A 338 17.18 7.60 25.93
CA LEU A 338 18.23 8.58 25.68
C LEU A 338 17.87 9.86 26.43
N THR A 339 18.72 10.32 27.35
CA THR A 339 18.46 11.54 28.12
C THR A 339 19.12 12.72 27.44
N SER A 340 18.34 13.53 26.73
CA SER A 340 18.87 14.67 25.98
C SER A 340 19.06 15.92 26.84
N SER A 341 18.08 16.25 27.67
CA SER A 341 18.12 17.39 28.56
C SER A 341 17.07 17.20 29.66
N SER A 342 16.83 18.23 30.46
CA SER A 342 15.66 18.35 31.35
C SER A 342 14.61 19.28 30.74
N SER A 343 14.61 19.44 29.41
CA SER A 343 13.74 20.35 28.65
C SER A 343 13.05 19.59 27.51
N TRP A 344 11.90 20.10 27.05
CA TRP A 344 11.06 19.41 26.07
C TRP A 344 11.79 19.10 24.77
N VAL A 345 11.83 17.83 24.36
CA VAL A 345 12.23 17.41 23.01
C VAL A 345 11.12 17.71 22.01
N ARG A 346 11.30 18.74 21.19
CA ARG A 346 10.32 19.18 20.19
C ARG A 346 10.49 18.55 18.83
N SER A 347 11.66 17.98 18.53
CA SER A 347 11.90 17.33 17.26
C SER A 347 12.87 16.18 17.40
N VAL A 348 12.57 15.08 16.71
CA VAL A 348 13.46 13.93 16.54
C VAL A 348 13.51 13.54 15.07
N CYS A 349 14.67 13.15 14.57
CA CYS A 349 14.84 12.75 13.17
C CYS A 349 15.93 11.68 13.04
N PHE A 350 15.63 10.57 12.36
CA PHE A 350 16.61 9.53 12.04
C PHE A 350 17.43 9.91 10.80
N THR A 351 18.68 9.44 10.74
CA THR A 351 19.43 9.36 9.49
C THR A 351 18.91 8.22 8.62
N LEU A 352 19.08 8.33 7.30
CA LEU A 352 18.62 7.35 6.30
C LEU A 352 19.23 5.95 6.45
N ASP A 353 20.38 5.85 7.12
CA ASP A 353 21.09 4.60 7.40
C ASP A 353 20.78 3.99 8.78
N ASP A 354 19.83 4.58 9.53
CA ASP A 354 19.41 4.16 10.87
C ASP A 354 20.52 4.11 11.93
N ARG A 355 21.63 4.81 11.69
CA ARG A 355 22.76 4.83 12.65
C ARG A 355 22.65 5.95 13.66
N VAL A 356 22.12 7.09 13.25
CA VAL A 356 22.11 8.30 14.05
C VAL A 356 20.70 8.85 14.21
N LEU A 357 20.39 9.30 15.42
CA LEU A 357 19.18 10.07 15.72
C LEU A 357 19.58 11.49 16.12
N ALA A 358 18.98 12.50 15.51
CA ALA A 358 19.09 13.88 15.96
C ALA A 358 17.88 14.26 16.82
N SER A 359 18.11 15.05 17.86
CA SER A 359 17.08 15.59 18.73
C SER A 359 17.25 17.08 18.96
N GLY A 360 16.20 17.86 18.74
CA GLY A 360 16.12 19.28 19.07
C GLY A 360 15.24 19.51 20.29
N SER A 361 15.72 20.33 21.25
CA SER A 361 15.03 20.58 22.51
C SER A 361 14.85 22.08 22.80
N ASP A 362 13.99 22.38 23.77
CA ASP A 362 13.69 23.75 24.23
C ASP A 362 14.88 24.46 24.87
N ASP A 363 15.91 23.72 25.27
CA ASP A 363 17.20 24.26 25.72
C ASP A 363 18.03 24.92 24.60
N GLY A 364 17.54 24.92 23.35
CA GLY A 364 18.23 25.51 22.21
C GLY A 364 19.37 24.64 21.65
N VAL A 365 19.46 23.39 22.10
CA VAL A 365 20.56 22.48 21.77
C VAL A 365 20.07 21.33 20.90
N ILE A 366 20.81 21.04 19.84
CA ILE A 366 20.66 19.83 19.04
C ILE A 366 21.70 18.80 19.48
N ARG A 367 21.23 17.57 19.72
CA ARG A 367 22.09 16.44 20.08
C ARG A 367 21.97 15.35 19.03
N LEU A 368 23.10 14.69 18.75
CA LEU A 368 23.17 13.53 17.89
C LEU A 368 23.40 12.30 18.74
N TRP A 369 22.74 11.20 18.42
CA TRP A 369 22.78 9.96 19.17
C TRP A 369 23.22 8.83 18.25
N ASP A 370 24.25 8.10 18.63
CA ASP A 370 24.58 6.82 18.01
C ASP A 370 23.61 5.77 18.56
N LEU A 371 22.83 5.16 17.67
CA LEU A 371 21.81 4.18 18.05
C LEU A 371 22.39 2.81 18.40
N GLN A 372 23.59 2.49 17.93
CA GLN A 372 24.29 1.25 18.28
C GLN A 372 24.84 1.32 19.71
N THR A 373 25.50 2.44 20.05
CA THR A 373 26.09 2.63 21.39
C THR A 373 25.15 3.29 22.39
N ARG A 374 24.08 3.93 21.91
CA ARG A 374 23.09 4.72 22.69
C ARG A 374 23.74 5.88 23.45
N ARG A 375 24.79 6.44 22.87
CA ARG A 375 25.53 7.57 23.45
C ARG A 375 25.43 8.77 22.53
N GLN A 376 25.58 9.95 23.13
CA GLN A 376 25.64 11.18 22.37
C GLN A 376 26.92 11.18 21.51
N LEU A 377 26.77 11.48 20.23
CA LEU A 377 27.86 11.67 19.28
C LEU A 377 28.36 13.11 19.35
N GLY A 378 29.65 13.26 19.68
CA GLY A 378 30.32 14.55 19.68
C GLY A 378 29.75 15.56 20.68
N LYS A 379 30.14 16.82 20.51
CA LYS A 379 29.64 17.93 21.33
C LYS A 379 28.22 18.34 20.86
N PRO A 380 27.34 18.77 21.79
CA PRO A 380 26.03 19.28 21.42
C PRO A 380 26.18 20.50 20.49
N LEU A 381 25.30 20.59 19.48
CA LEU A 381 25.23 21.72 18.57
C LEU A 381 24.33 22.78 19.22
N ILE A 382 24.94 23.85 19.71
CA ILE A 382 24.23 24.94 20.38
C ILE A 382 23.81 25.96 19.31
N GLY A 383 22.51 26.12 19.10
CA GLY A 383 21.96 27.18 18.27
C GLY A 383 21.87 28.52 19.02
N ASN A 384 21.51 29.59 18.31
CA ASN A 384 21.17 30.86 18.97
C ASN A 384 20.05 30.63 20.01
N SER A 385 20.06 31.38 21.11
CA SER A 385 19.39 31.20 22.43
C SER A 385 17.87 30.92 22.50
N GLY A 386 17.26 30.31 21.48
CA GLY A 386 15.86 29.94 21.41
C GLY A 386 15.65 28.45 21.14
N SER A 387 14.43 27.98 21.42
CA SER A 387 14.05 26.57 21.31
C SER A 387 14.17 26.00 19.90
N VAL A 388 14.65 24.75 19.78
CA VAL A 388 14.79 24.07 18.50
C VAL A 388 13.48 23.34 18.16
N LEU A 389 12.68 23.93 17.28
CA LEU A 389 11.35 23.41 16.94
C LEU A 389 11.37 22.25 15.93
N SER A 390 12.39 22.17 15.07
CA SER A 390 12.45 21.17 14.00
C SER A 390 13.89 20.86 13.62
N VAL A 391 14.17 19.57 13.40
CA VAL A 391 15.44 19.06 12.90
C VAL A 391 15.17 18.10 11.76
N CYS A 392 15.97 18.17 10.70
CA CYS A 392 15.86 17.28 9.55
C CYS A 392 17.24 16.98 8.96
N PHE A 393 17.45 15.74 8.52
CA PHE A 393 18.61 15.38 7.73
C PHE A 393 18.33 15.56 6.25
N ARG A 394 19.27 16.17 5.53
CA ARG A 394 19.21 16.27 4.08
C ARG A 394 19.87 15.07 3.42
N ARG A 395 19.25 14.58 2.36
CA ARG A 395 19.87 13.63 1.42
C ARG A 395 20.75 14.40 0.43
N THR A 396 22.06 14.20 0.49
CA THR A 396 23.00 14.64 -0.55
C THR A 396 23.68 13.41 -1.13
N ALA A 397 23.87 13.37 -2.45
CA ALA A 397 24.26 12.17 -3.19
C ALA A 397 25.62 11.57 -2.77
N GLU A 398 26.44 12.28 -1.99
CA GLU A 398 27.80 11.84 -1.61
C GLU A 398 28.23 12.13 -0.15
N SER A 399 27.35 12.68 0.71
CA SER A 399 27.60 12.82 2.16
C SER A 399 26.36 13.36 2.89
N TRP A 400 26.27 13.20 4.21
CA TRP A 400 25.15 13.69 5.04
C TRP A 400 25.45 15.09 5.59
N ARG A 401 24.56 16.06 5.37
CA ARG A 401 24.58 17.38 6.04
C ARG A 401 23.28 17.61 6.82
N LEU A 402 23.41 18.10 8.05
CA LEU A 402 22.29 18.49 8.91
C LEU A 402 21.86 19.91 8.54
N ASP A 403 20.67 20.07 7.96
CA ASP A 403 20.11 21.39 7.64
C ASP A 403 19.25 21.87 8.82
N LEU A 404 19.70 22.94 9.51
CA LEU A 404 19.00 23.54 10.63
C LEU A 404 18.15 24.73 10.16
N ARG A 405 16.83 24.69 10.41
CA ARG A 405 15.94 25.84 10.19
C ARG A 405 15.50 26.42 11.54
N THR A 406 16.21 27.43 12.02
CA THR A 406 15.74 28.33 13.08
C THR A 406 15.22 29.61 12.43
N ARG A 407 13.92 29.91 12.50
CA ARG A 407 13.42 31.25 12.12
C ARG A 407 13.56 32.20 13.33
N PRO A 408 13.84 33.49 13.10
CA PRO A 408 12.78 34.44 12.79
C PRO A 408 12.76 34.75 11.29
N PHE A 409 11.67 35.30 10.77
CA PHE A 409 11.57 35.67 9.37
C PHE A 409 12.71 36.62 8.95
N ASP A 410 13.73 36.11 8.28
CA ASP A 410 14.35 36.60 7.05
C ASP A 410 15.64 35.81 6.75
N CYS A 411 15.97 35.69 5.48
CA CYS A 411 16.96 34.81 4.87
C CYS A 411 18.30 34.69 5.64
N GLY A 412 18.69 33.45 6.00
CA GLY A 412 20.01 33.14 6.53
C GLY A 412 20.20 31.64 6.77
N THR A 413 20.72 30.93 5.76
CA THR A 413 21.23 29.55 5.91
C THR A 413 22.44 29.55 6.83
N PHE A 414 22.37 28.84 7.95
CA PHE A 414 23.54 28.55 8.79
C PHE A 414 24.26 27.33 8.22
N ILE A 415 25.44 27.54 7.64
CA ILE A 415 26.37 26.49 7.24
C ILE A 415 27.33 26.28 8.42
N PRO A 416 27.31 25.12 9.13
CA PRO A 416 28.40 24.83 10.05
C PRO A 416 29.66 24.61 9.21
N GLY A 417 30.68 25.44 9.49
CA GLY A 417 31.94 25.50 8.75
C GLY A 417 32.67 24.15 8.65
N ASP A 418 33.41 24.01 7.55
CA ASP A 418 34.20 22.85 7.18
C ASP A 418 35.09 22.34 8.33
N GLY A 419 34.68 21.24 8.96
CA GLY A 419 35.49 20.59 9.99
C GLY A 419 35.15 19.13 10.30
N TRP A 420 34.16 18.55 9.62
CA TRP A 420 33.68 17.18 9.91
C TRP A 420 33.72 16.25 8.69
N ALA A 421 34.51 16.60 7.67
CA ALA A 421 34.99 15.63 6.71
C ALA A 421 36.27 15.01 7.26
N ASN A 422 36.20 13.73 7.64
CA ASN A 422 37.23 12.89 8.26
C ASN A 422 37.28 12.91 9.79
N ARG A 423 36.48 12.02 10.39
CA ARG A 423 36.99 10.92 11.23
C ARG A 423 35.92 9.86 11.48
#